data_AF-A0A1M6KGZ5-F1
#
_entry.id   AF-A0A1M6KGZ5-F1
#
_cell.length_a   1.000
_cell.length_b   1.000
_cell.length_c   1.000
_cell.angle_alpha   90.00
_cell.angle_beta   90.00
_cell.angle_gamma   90.00
#
_symmetry.space_group_name_H-M   'P 1'
#
loop_
_entity.id
_entity.type
_entity.pdbx_description
1 polymer ?
#
loop_
_entity_poly.entity_id
_entity_poly.type
_entity_poly.pdbx_seq_one_letter_code
_entity_poly.pdbx_strand_id
1 'polypeptide(L)' 'QTIFEDGAIEAILNAADGTPRLINKYCNVSLLLADSSKANLITPDIAMQAINDCELG' A
#
# COMPACT_ATOMS: atom_id res chain seq x y z
N GLN A 1 -4.01 -11.95 -12.49
CA GLN A 1 -3.62 -10.56 -12.79
C GLN A 1 -2.91 -10.02 -11.56
N THR A 2 -1.71 -9.48 -11.71
CA THR A 2 -0.95 -8.90 -10.60
C THR A 2 -1.41 -7.46 -10.38
N ILE A 3 -1.67 -7.08 -9.13
CA ILE A 3 -2.11 -5.73 -8.75
C ILE A 3 -1.02 -5.01 -7.95
N PHE A 4 -0.25 -5.74 -7.13
CA PHE A 4 0.85 -5.21 -6.34
C PHE A 4 2.17 -5.77 -6.86
N GLU A 5 3.17 -4.91 -6.99
CA GLU A 5 4.55 -5.33 -7.20
C GLU A 5 5.12 -5.95 -5.92
N ASP A 6 6.09 -6.85 -6.06
CA ASP A 6 6.68 -7.56 -4.92
C ASP A 6 7.25 -6.59 -3.88
N GLY A 7 7.92 -5.51 -4.31
CA GLY A 7 8.44 -4.49 -3.40
C GLY A 7 7.34 -3.71 -2.66
N ALA A 8 6.15 -3.56 -3.25
CA ALA A 8 5.01 -2.94 -2.59
C ALA A 8 4.43 -3.88 -1.51
N ILE A 9 4.38 -5.18 -1.80
CA ILE A 9 3.97 -6.21 -0.84
C ILE A 9 4.93 -6.24 0.35
N GLU A 10 6.24 -6.24 0.10
CA GLU A 10 7.26 -6.22 1.15
C GLU A 10 7.14 -4.97 2.03
N ALA A 11 6.97 -3.78 1.44
CA ALA A 11 6.81 -2.54 2.18
C ALA A 11 5.58 -2.58 3.12
N ILE A 12 4.43 -3.05 2.61
CA ILE A 12 3.20 -3.17 3.40
C ILE A 12 3.36 -4.17 4.55
N LEU A 13 3.96 -5.34 4.28
CA LEU A 13 4.15 -6.37 5.30
C LEU A 13 5.10 -5.89 6.41
N ASN A 14 6.19 -5.20 6.03
CA ASN A 14 7.14 -4.64 6.98
C ASN A 14 6.50 -3.55 7.85
N ALA A 15 5.74 -2.63 7.25
CA ALA A 15 5.07 -1.56 7.99
C ALA A 15 3.94 -2.06 8.89
N ALA A 16 3.25 -3.12 8.49
CA ALA A 16 2.14 -3.68 9.27
C ALA A 16 2.61 -4.49 10.50
N ASP A 17 3.88 -4.87 10.57
CA ASP A 17 4.48 -5.66 11.64
C ASP A 17 3.61 -6.88 12.03
N GLY A 18 3.15 -7.62 11.02
CA GLY A 18 2.31 -8.79 11.19
C GLY A 18 0.86 -8.53 11.64
N THR A 19 0.44 -7.27 11.83
CA THR A 19 -0.93 -6.91 12.25
C THR A 19 -1.89 -6.94 11.04
N PRO A 20 -2.83 -7.91 10.95
CA PRO A 20 -3.65 -8.07 9.75
C PRO A 20 -4.54 -6.87 9.43
N ARG A 21 -5.00 -6.15 10.47
CA ARG A 21 -5.81 -4.94 10.31
C ARG A 21 -5.02 -3.82 9.61
N LEU A 22 -3.72 -3.70 9.89
CA LEU A 22 -2.86 -2.69 9.26
C LEU A 22 -2.57 -3.05 7.81
N ILE A 23 -2.29 -4.32 7.52
CA ILE A 23 -2.14 -4.82 6.14
C ILE A 23 -3.35 -4.39 5.30
N ASN A 24 -4.57 -4.67 5.79
CA ASN A 24 -5.79 -4.33 5.06
C ASN A 24 -5.97 -2.80 4.92
N LYS A 25 -5.59 -2.02 5.94
CA LYS A 25 -5.63 -0.54 5.89
C LYS A 25 -4.71 -0.02 4.79
N TYR A 26 -3.44 -0.45 4.77
CA TYR A 26 -2.46 0.00 3.78
C TYR A 26 -2.81 -0.42 2.36
N CYS A 27 -3.31 -1.65 2.16
CA CYS A 27 -3.80 -2.11 0.86
C CYS A 27 -4.95 -1.23 0.34
N ASN A 28 -5.93 -0.90 1.18
CA ASN A 28 -7.07 -0.08 0.78
C ASN A 28 -6.65 1.34 0.37
N VAL A 29 -5.78 1.97 1.15
CA VAL A 29 -5.29 3.31 0.83
C VAL A 29 -4.39 3.27 -0.42
N SER A 30 -3.58 2.23 -0.59
CA SER A 30 -2.76 2.03 -1.80
C SER A 30 -3.63 1.95 -3.06
N LEU A 31 -4.74 1.21 -3.02
CA LEU A 31 -5.68 1.10 -4.14
C LEU A 31 -6.32 2.45 -4.48
N LEU A 32 -6.71 3.23 -3.45
CA LEU A 32 -7.27 4.56 -3.64
C LEU A 32 -6.25 5.53 -4.26
N LEU A 33 -5.02 5.52 -3.79
CA LEU A 33 -3.93 6.36 -4.33
C LEU A 33 -3.59 5.98 -5.76
N ALA A 34 -3.53 4.69 -6.09
CA ALA A 34 -3.29 4.23 -7.46
C ALA A 34 -4.39 4.67 -8.42
N ASP A 35 -5.66 4.55 -8.03
CA ASP A 35 -6.78 5.04 -8.85
C ASP A 35 -6.69 6.56 -9.08
N SER A 36 -6.42 7.33 -8.03
CA SER A 36 -6.27 8.79 -8.13
C SER A 36 -5.10 9.22 -9.04
N SER A 37 -4.05 8.39 -9.12
CA SER A 37 -2.87 8.61 -9.97
C SER A 37 -2.99 7.93 -11.35
N LYS A 38 -4.12 7.28 -11.64
CA LYS A 38 -4.36 6.48 -12.86
C LYS A 38 -3.30 5.40 -13.09
N ALA A 39 -2.73 4.87 -12.00
CA ALA A 39 -1.78 3.78 -12.02
C ALA A 39 -2.52 2.43 -12.08
N ASN A 40 -1.99 1.50 -12.88
CA ASN A 40 -2.56 0.15 -13.03
C ASN A 40 -1.93 -0.90 -12.10
N LEU A 41 -0.88 -0.51 -11.36
CA LEU A 41 -0.13 -1.35 -10.43
C LEU A 41 0.18 -0.54 -9.18
N ILE A 42 0.18 -1.19 -8.03
CA ILE A 42 0.71 -0.65 -6.78
C ILE A 42 2.22 -0.86 -6.78
N THR A 43 2.94 0.24 -6.97
CA THR A 43 4.41 0.29 -6.86
C THR A 43 4.82 0.49 -5.39
N PRO A 44 6.09 0.24 -5.05
CA PRO A 44 6.62 0.56 -3.72
C PRO A 44 6.37 2.01 -3.30
N ASP A 45 6.47 2.96 -4.24
CA ASP A 45 6.24 4.38 -3.96
C ASP A 45 4.79 4.66 -3.54
N ILE A 46 3.82 4.07 -4.24
CA ILE A 46 2.39 4.20 -3.89
C ILE A 46 2.12 3.56 -2.52
N ALA A 47 2.69 2.39 -2.26
CA ALA A 47 2.54 1.72 -0.97
C ALA A 47 3.15 2.53 0.18
N MET A 48 4.35 3.08 0.00
CA MET A 48 5.01 3.94 0.99
C MET A 48 4.21 5.22 1.25
N GLN A 49 3.64 5.83 0.22
CA GLN A 49 2.74 6.97 0.41
C GLN A 49 1.47 6.58 1.18
N ALA A 50 0.86 5.43 0.86
CA ALA A 50 -0.30 4.92 1.59
C ALA A 50 -0.02 4.67 3.07
N ILE A 51 1.16 4.11 3.38
CA ILE A 51 1.62 3.89 4.76
C ILE A 51 1.76 5.21 5.50
N ASN A 52 2.44 6.19 4.90
CA ASN A 52 2.63 7.52 5.50
C ASN A 52 1.29 8.22 5.76
N ASP A 53 0.36 8.20 4.79
CA ASP A 53 -0.98 8.79 4.95
C ASP A 53 -1.79 8.11 6.08
N CYS A 54 -1.52 6.83 6.35
CA CYS A 54 -2.18 6.07 7.41
C CYS A 54 -1.60 6.31 8.81
N GLU A 55 -0.36 6.76 8.92
CA GLU A 55 0.33 7.01 10.21
C GLU A 55 0.21 8.47 10.67
N LEU A 56 0.05 9.39 9.72
CA LEU A 56 -0.10 10.82 9.98
C LEU A 56 -1.55 11.25 10.29
N GLY A 57 -2.51 10.32 10.20
CA GLY A 57 -3.95 10.55 10.42
C GLY A 57 -4.51 9.93 11.69
#